data_AF-A0A645DKZ5-F1
#
_entry.id   AF-A0A645DKZ5-F1
#
_cell.length_a   1.000
_cell.length_b   1.000
_cell.length_c   1.000
_cell.angle_alpha   90.00
_cell.angle_beta   90.00
_cell.angle_gamma   90.00
#
_symmetry.space_group_name_H-M   'P 1'
#
loop_
_entity.id
_entity.type
_entity.pdbx_description
1 polymer ?
#
loop_
_entity_poly.entity_id
_entity_poly.type
_entity_poly.pdbx_seq_one_letter_code
_entity_poly.pdbx_strand_id
1 'polypeptide(L)'
;MGGHKWIGDGLRTDEIIPPLSPTDYRTIFSLLSYKTEFAGLEKPVAVSSHSIFYRCPVCGSVRRVNRWGPDKFLCVKCGLCKELELVGALNLAGTLKRYKDNRITVSCHVKGKTIHFHCRLLDLNHSCVNNEEALADFLQRVQNYMASAPLKADKKRESILRRLNDAEDLKDCFDFEMII
;
A
#
# COMPACT_ATOMS: atom_id res chain seq x y z
N MET A 1 18.06 10.13 -31.14
CA MET A 1 16.98 10.43 -30.18
C MET A 1 17.02 9.35 -29.09
N GLY A 2 17.69 9.64 -27.97
CA GLY A 2 17.92 8.66 -26.91
C GLY A 2 16.64 8.39 -26.12
N GLY A 3 16.29 7.12 -25.95
CA GLY A 3 15.14 6.72 -25.14
C GLY A 3 15.39 7.05 -23.66
N HIS A 4 14.58 7.94 -23.10
CA HIS A 4 14.64 8.29 -21.69
C HIS A 4 14.12 7.12 -20.84
N LYS A 5 14.97 6.63 -19.94
CA LYS A 5 14.66 5.52 -19.04
C LYS A 5 13.95 6.05 -17.81
N TRP A 6 12.63 5.84 -17.77
CA TRP A 6 11.79 6.20 -16.62
C TRP A 6 12.20 5.39 -15.38
N ILE A 7 12.54 6.07 -14.29
CA ILE A 7 12.62 5.46 -12.95
C ILE A 7 11.27 5.67 -12.26
N GLY A 8 10.76 4.62 -11.60
CA GLY A 8 9.35 4.34 -11.32
C GLY A 8 8.56 5.28 -10.39
N ASP A 9 9.07 6.46 -10.05
CA ASP A 9 8.33 7.49 -9.30
C ASP A 9 8.00 8.74 -10.13
N GLY A 10 8.45 8.81 -11.38
CA GLY A 10 8.17 9.94 -12.28
C GLY A 10 8.81 11.25 -11.84
N LEU A 11 9.75 11.22 -10.88
CA LEU A 11 10.64 12.36 -10.64
C LEU A 11 11.58 12.43 -11.84
N ARG A 12 11.57 13.54 -12.59
CA ARG A 12 12.63 13.82 -13.55
C ARG A 12 13.93 14.00 -12.75
N THR A 13 14.74 12.96 -12.69
CA THR A 13 16.07 13.01 -12.07
C THR A 13 17.11 13.63 -12.98
N ASP A 14 16.78 13.82 -14.26
CA ASP A 14 17.73 14.25 -15.30
C ASP A 14 18.37 15.62 -15.00
N GLU A 15 17.75 16.42 -14.11
CA GLU A 15 18.27 17.74 -13.66
C GLU A 15 18.19 17.96 -12.14
N ILE A 16 17.70 16.98 -11.37
CA ILE A 16 17.55 17.10 -9.91
C ILE A 16 18.51 16.14 -9.24
N ILE A 17 19.63 16.66 -8.77
CA ILE A 17 20.53 15.97 -7.86
C ILE A 17 19.78 15.82 -6.54
N PRO A 18 19.49 14.60 -6.05
CA PRO A 18 18.89 14.42 -4.74
C PRO A 18 19.78 15.10 -3.70
N PRO A 19 19.22 15.88 -2.76
CA PRO A 19 20.02 16.58 -1.75
C PRO A 19 20.78 15.64 -0.82
N LEU A 20 20.40 14.35 -0.80
CA LEU A 20 21.05 13.29 -0.05
C LEU A 20 21.29 12.09 -0.95
N SER A 21 22.48 11.51 -0.88
CA SER A 21 22.70 10.19 -1.49
C SER A 21 21.91 9.11 -0.71
N PRO A 22 21.66 7.93 -1.32
CA PRO A 22 21.07 6.81 -0.59
C PRO A 22 21.86 6.42 0.67
N THR A 23 23.18 6.59 0.65
CA THR A 23 24.05 6.33 1.81
C THR A 23 23.81 7.37 2.91
N ASP A 24 23.79 8.66 2.56
CA ASP A 24 23.55 9.74 3.54
C ASP A 24 22.18 9.61 4.18
N TYR A 25 21.16 9.29 3.38
CA TYR A 25 19.81 9.03 3.89
C TYR A 25 19.79 7.87 4.90
N ARG A 26 20.47 6.75 4.61
CA ARG A 26 20.57 5.61 5.54
C ARG A 26 21.31 5.97 6.82
N THR A 27 22.37 6.77 6.72
CA THR A 27 23.12 7.26 7.87
C THR A 27 22.24 8.12 8.77
N ILE A 28 21.50 9.08 8.19
CA ILE A 28 20.56 9.92 8.93
C ILE A 28 19.48 9.07 9.59
N PHE A 29 18.91 8.12 8.86
CA PHE A 29 17.89 7.22 9.40
C PHE A 29 18.42 6.43 10.61
N SER A 30 19.62 5.84 10.51
CA SER A 30 20.27 5.12 11.61
C SER A 30 20.50 6.01 12.83
N LEU A 31 21.02 7.23 12.61
CA LEU A 31 21.24 8.21 13.67
C LEU A 31 19.93 8.60 14.36
N LEU A 32 18.87 8.82 13.58
CA LEU A 32 17.54 9.12 14.11
C LEU A 32 17.01 7.96 14.95
N SER A 33 17.08 6.72 14.46
CA SER A 33 16.65 5.54 15.22
C SER A 33 17.36 5.43 16.58
N TYR A 34 18.68 5.59 16.57
CA TYR A 34 19.47 5.59 17.80
C TYR A 34 19.05 6.70 18.77
N LYS A 35 18.88 7.93 18.26
CA LYS A 35 18.51 9.08 19.10
C LYS A 35 17.08 9.01 19.64
N THR A 36 16.14 8.50 18.87
CA THR A 36 14.75 8.34 19.31
C THR A 36 14.65 7.31 20.43
N GLU A 37 15.34 6.16 20.29
CA GLU A 37 15.39 5.15 21.34
C GLU A 37 16.01 5.70 22.62
N PHE A 38 17.11 6.43 22.51
CA PHE A 38 17.77 7.06 23.66
C PHE A 38 16.85 8.05 24.39
N ALA A 39 15.94 8.70 23.66
CA ALA A 39 14.93 9.60 24.21
C ALA A 39 13.65 8.88 24.70
N GLY A 40 13.58 7.54 24.64
CA GLY A 40 12.38 6.76 25.00
C GLY A 40 11.25 6.84 23.98
N LEU A 41 11.52 7.29 22.75
CA LEU A 41 10.55 7.36 21.65
C LEU A 41 10.61 6.11 20.77
N GLU A 42 9.51 5.84 20.08
CA GLU A 42 9.47 4.78 19.07
C GLU A 42 10.47 5.02 17.93
N LYS A 43 10.98 3.93 17.35
CA LYS A 43 11.85 4.00 16.18
C LYS A 43 11.12 4.63 15.00
N PRO A 44 11.80 5.46 14.18
CA PRO A 44 11.24 5.91 12.93
C PRO A 44 10.98 4.71 12.02
N VAL A 45 9.83 4.73 11.34
CA VAL A 45 9.44 3.69 10.39
C VAL A 45 9.69 4.17 8.97
N ALA A 46 10.48 3.42 8.20
CA ALA A 46 10.66 3.68 6.78
C ALA A 46 9.42 3.23 6.01
N VAL A 47 8.85 4.13 5.21
CA VAL A 47 7.71 3.83 4.33
C VAL A 47 8.05 4.12 2.87
N SER A 48 7.24 3.58 1.96
CA SER A 48 7.43 3.83 0.53
C SER A 48 7.14 5.30 0.22
N SER A 49 8.03 5.94 -0.53
CA SER A 49 7.81 7.27 -1.09
C SER A 49 6.82 7.26 -2.26
N HIS A 50 6.31 6.09 -2.66
CA HIS A 50 5.48 5.97 -3.83
C HIS A 50 4.21 6.84 -3.73
N SER A 51 4.02 7.69 -4.74
CA SER A 51 2.84 8.57 -4.88
C SER A 51 2.66 9.65 -3.80
N ILE A 52 3.59 9.85 -2.86
CA ILE A 52 3.41 10.84 -1.76
C ILE A 52 3.34 12.29 -2.25
N PHE A 53 3.89 12.59 -3.44
CA PHE A 53 3.82 13.91 -4.06
C PHE A 53 2.73 14.05 -5.14
N TYR A 54 1.97 12.98 -5.41
CA TYR A 54 0.91 12.97 -6.42
C TYR A 54 -0.48 12.68 -5.84
N ARG A 55 -0.53 12.16 -4.61
CA ARG A 55 -1.76 11.87 -3.89
C ARG A 55 -2.30 13.15 -3.24
N CYS A 56 -3.59 13.39 -3.40
CA CYS A 56 -4.27 14.42 -2.63
C CYS A 56 -4.48 13.93 -1.18
N PRO A 57 -4.00 14.66 -0.15
CA PRO A 57 -4.18 14.26 1.25
C PRO A 57 -5.64 14.40 1.72
N VAL A 58 -6.49 15.14 0.99
CA VAL A 58 -7.91 15.35 1.33
C VAL A 58 -8.79 14.29 0.69
N CYS A 59 -8.75 14.14 -0.64
CA CYS A 59 -9.67 13.26 -1.37
C CYS A 59 -9.07 11.92 -1.80
N GLY A 60 -7.78 11.68 -1.48
CA GLY A 60 -7.07 10.43 -1.81
C GLY A 60 -6.72 10.23 -3.28
N SER A 61 -7.19 11.09 -4.20
CA SER A 61 -6.95 10.95 -5.64
C SER A 61 -5.46 11.01 -5.96
N VAL A 62 -4.97 10.02 -6.70
CA VAL A 62 -3.57 9.95 -7.17
C VAL A 62 -3.57 10.20 -8.67
N ARG A 63 -3.02 11.33 -9.10
CA ARG A 63 -2.85 11.66 -10.52
C ARG A 63 -1.55 12.41 -10.71
N ARG A 64 -0.81 12.10 -11.78
CA ARG A 64 0.46 12.79 -12.11
C ARG A 64 0.25 14.29 -12.28
N VAL A 65 -0.85 14.67 -12.91
CA VAL A 65 -1.24 16.08 -13.12
C VAL A 65 -1.54 16.83 -11.82
N ASN A 66 -1.66 16.15 -10.67
CA ASN A 66 -1.83 16.86 -9.41
C ASN A 66 -0.57 17.62 -8.98
N ARG A 67 0.61 17.18 -9.45
CA ARG A 67 1.86 17.91 -9.24
C ARG A 67 1.97 18.98 -10.33
N TRP A 68 1.79 20.23 -9.93
CA TRP A 68 1.83 21.38 -10.82
C TRP A 68 3.21 22.04 -10.72
N GLY A 69 4.20 21.50 -11.42
CA GLY A 69 5.57 22.01 -11.37
C GLY A 69 6.40 21.50 -10.16
N PRO A 70 7.52 22.18 -9.84
CA PRO A 70 8.48 21.68 -8.86
C PRO A 70 8.00 21.83 -7.41
N ASP A 71 7.22 22.87 -7.09
CA ASP A 71 6.89 23.33 -5.74
C ASP A 71 5.39 23.40 -5.44
N LYS A 72 4.51 23.33 -6.45
CA LYS A 72 3.05 23.40 -6.24
C LYS A 72 2.33 22.08 -6.47
N PHE A 73 1.23 21.93 -5.74
CA PHE A 73 0.28 20.83 -5.86
C PHE A 73 -1.13 21.38 -6.06
N LEU A 74 -1.83 20.89 -7.08
CA LEU A 74 -3.23 21.20 -7.35
C LEU A 74 -4.02 19.91 -7.63
N CYS A 75 -4.95 19.55 -6.75
CA CYS A 75 -5.77 18.36 -6.97
C CYS A 75 -6.84 18.61 -8.03
N VAL A 76 -6.77 17.91 -9.16
CA VAL A 76 -7.78 18.02 -10.23
C VAL A 76 -9.15 17.41 -9.87
N LYS A 77 -9.26 16.69 -8.75
CA LYS A 77 -10.53 16.10 -8.27
C LYS A 77 -11.27 17.02 -7.30
N CYS A 78 -10.57 17.62 -6.35
CA CYS A 78 -11.19 18.37 -5.24
C CYS A 78 -10.73 19.83 -5.13
N GLY A 79 -9.85 20.30 -6.01
CA GLY A 79 -9.39 21.69 -6.03
C GLY A 79 -8.35 22.07 -4.98
N LEU A 80 -7.91 21.14 -4.12
CA LEU A 80 -6.88 21.44 -3.10
C LEU A 80 -5.62 22.02 -3.76
N CYS A 81 -5.22 23.21 -3.34
CA CYS A 81 -3.98 23.88 -3.74
C CYS A 81 -3.07 24.09 -2.52
N LYS A 82 -1.85 23.54 -2.55
CA LYS A 82 -0.85 23.64 -1.47
C LYS A 82 0.58 23.53 -2.00
N GLU A 83 1.55 23.90 -1.17
CA GLU A 83 2.97 23.59 -1.41
C GLU A 83 3.20 22.07 -1.46
N LEU A 84 4.05 21.64 -2.39
CA LEU A 84 4.33 20.23 -2.65
C LEU A 84 5.01 19.56 -1.46
N GLU A 85 5.89 20.28 -0.76
CA GLU A 85 6.57 19.80 0.45
C GLU A 85 5.56 19.47 1.56
N LEU A 86 4.62 20.40 1.83
CA LEU A 86 3.56 20.19 2.81
C LEU A 86 2.67 19.01 2.42
N VAL A 87 2.34 18.86 1.14
CA VAL A 87 1.59 17.69 0.64
C VAL A 87 2.35 16.39 0.87
N GLY A 88 3.66 16.38 0.60
CA GLY A 88 4.55 15.25 0.89
C GLY A 88 4.52 14.86 2.37
N ALA A 89 4.68 15.83 3.27
CA ALA A 89 4.65 15.62 4.71
C ALA A 89 3.30 15.08 5.20
N LEU A 90 2.19 15.68 4.76
CA LEU A 90 0.83 15.21 5.11
C LEU A 90 0.57 13.78 4.62
N ASN A 91 0.97 13.49 3.38
CA ASN A 91 0.85 12.13 2.85
C ASN A 91 1.74 11.16 3.61
N LEU A 92 2.98 11.53 3.94
CA LEU A 92 3.91 10.70 4.70
C LEU A 92 3.33 10.31 6.05
N ALA A 93 2.84 11.30 6.83
CA ALA A 93 2.21 11.10 8.13
C ALA A 93 0.99 10.15 8.06
N GLY A 94 0.20 10.23 6.99
CA GLY A 94 -0.94 9.33 6.78
C GLY A 94 -0.59 7.95 6.20
N THR A 95 0.67 7.65 5.88
CA THR A 95 1.04 6.43 5.13
C THR A 95 0.76 5.16 5.90
N LEU A 96 1.16 5.09 7.16
CA LEU A 96 0.96 3.89 7.97
C LEU A 96 -0.52 3.60 8.19
N LYS A 97 -1.34 4.66 8.39
CA LYS A 97 -2.80 4.53 8.45
C LYS A 97 -3.35 3.95 7.15
N ARG A 98 -2.93 4.48 5.99
CA ARG A 98 -3.38 3.94 4.69
C ARG A 98 -2.94 2.49 4.46
N TYR A 99 -1.78 2.08 4.95
CA TYR A 99 -1.36 0.67 4.84
C TYR A 99 -2.24 -0.25 5.67
N LYS A 100 -2.64 0.20 6.87
CA LYS A 100 -3.60 -0.51 7.71
C LYS A 100 -4.98 -0.58 7.05
N ASP A 101 -5.44 0.51 6.46
CA ASP A 101 -6.75 0.59 5.81
C ASP A 101 -6.80 -0.10 4.43
N ASN A 102 -5.65 -0.45 3.84
CA ASN A 102 -5.57 -1.06 2.52
C ASN A 102 -5.91 -2.55 2.58
N ARG A 103 -7.20 -2.86 2.61
CA ARG A 103 -7.74 -4.22 2.60
C ARG A 103 -7.44 -4.93 1.27
N ILE A 104 -7.31 -6.26 1.32
CA ILE A 104 -7.18 -7.10 0.13
C ILE A 104 -8.58 -7.29 -0.45
N THR A 105 -8.78 -6.77 -1.65
CA THR A 105 -10.03 -7.00 -2.38
C THR A 105 -10.16 -8.47 -2.76
N VAL A 106 -11.30 -9.06 -2.40
CA VAL A 106 -11.76 -10.38 -2.80
C VAL A 106 -12.99 -10.20 -3.67
N SER A 107 -12.92 -10.66 -4.90
CA SER A 107 -14.04 -10.63 -5.83
C SER A 107 -14.98 -11.80 -5.55
N CYS A 108 -16.26 -11.51 -5.36
CA CYS A 108 -17.29 -12.49 -5.03
C CYS A 108 -18.30 -12.60 -6.18
N HIS A 109 -18.44 -13.80 -6.77
CA HIS A 109 -19.42 -14.07 -7.82
C HIS A 109 -20.45 -15.10 -7.34
N VAL A 110 -21.73 -14.74 -7.35
CA VAL A 110 -22.81 -15.67 -7.03
C VAL A 110 -23.30 -16.34 -8.30
N LYS A 111 -23.26 -17.67 -8.32
CA LYS A 111 -23.84 -18.50 -9.37
C LYS A 111 -24.87 -19.42 -8.75
N GLY A 112 -26.14 -19.00 -8.78
CA GLY A 112 -27.24 -19.74 -8.17
C GLY A 112 -27.04 -19.95 -6.68
N LYS A 113 -26.81 -21.21 -6.26
CA LYS A 113 -26.61 -21.59 -4.85
C LYS A 113 -25.15 -21.58 -4.39
N THR A 114 -24.21 -21.25 -5.27
CA THR A 114 -22.78 -21.21 -4.94
C THR A 114 -22.24 -19.79 -5.05
N ILE A 115 -21.30 -19.46 -4.17
CA ILE A 115 -20.51 -18.22 -4.21
C ILE A 115 -19.05 -18.58 -4.50
N HIS A 116 -18.44 -17.83 -5.42
CA HIS A 116 -17.05 -17.98 -5.81
C HIS A 116 -16.25 -16.77 -5.33
N PHE A 117 -15.27 -17.02 -4.47
CA PHE A 117 -14.31 -16.02 -4.00
C PHE A 117 -13.03 -16.10 -4.83
N HIS A 118 -12.60 -14.96 -5.36
CA HIS A 118 -11.36 -14.80 -6.07
C HIS A 118 -10.49 -13.71 -5.42
N CYS A 119 -9.40 -14.11 -4.80
CA CYS A 119 -8.40 -13.21 -4.24
C CYS A 119 -7.16 -13.20 -5.14
N ARG A 120 -7.11 -12.25 -6.07
CA ARG A 120 -6.03 -12.12 -7.07
C ARG A 120 -4.65 -11.96 -6.45
N LEU A 121 -4.57 -11.28 -5.30
CA LEU A 121 -3.29 -10.99 -4.65
C LEU A 121 -2.65 -12.22 -4.01
N LEU A 122 -3.46 -13.19 -3.58
CA LEU A 122 -3.02 -14.49 -3.06
C LEU A 122 -3.10 -15.59 -4.12
N ASP A 123 -3.64 -15.29 -5.30
CA ASP A 123 -3.93 -16.28 -6.35
C ASP A 123 -4.82 -17.41 -5.83
N LEU A 124 -5.78 -17.03 -4.96
CA LEU A 124 -6.62 -17.97 -4.23
C LEU A 124 -8.03 -17.94 -4.81
N ASN A 125 -8.50 -19.12 -5.20
CA ASN A 125 -9.87 -19.36 -5.65
C ASN A 125 -10.55 -20.29 -4.64
N HIS A 126 -11.75 -19.93 -4.22
CA HIS A 126 -12.55 -20.76 -3.32
C HIS A 126 -14.02 -20.69 -3.73
N SER A 127 -14.73 -21.80 -3.65
CA SER A 127 -16.14 -21.89 -4.01
C SER A 127 -16.86 -22.70 -2.95
N CYS A 128 -17.96 -22.17 -2.44
CA CYS A 128 -18.77 -22.82 -1.42
C CYS A 128 -20.25 -22.51 -1.64
N VAL A 129 -21.10 -23.10 -0.81
CA VAL A 129 -22.55 -22.81 -0.82
C VAL A 129 -22.76 -21.37 -0.36
N ASN A 130 -23.64 -20.63 -1.04
CA ASN A 130 -23.99 -19.27 -0.66
C ASN A 130 -24.93 -19.30 0.56
N ASN A 131 -24.35 -19.41 1.75
CA ASN A 131 -25.02 -19.39 3.05
C ASN A 131 -24.28 -18.46 4.02
N GLU A 132 -24.73 -18.39 5.28
CA GLU A 132 -24.12 -17.57 6.32
C GLU A 132 -22.68 -18.01 6.69
N GLU A 133 -22.32 -19.26 6.40
CA GLU A 133 -21.00 -19.85 6.69
C GLU A 133 -19.99 -19.59 5.57
N ALA A 134 -20.42 -19.13 4.39
CA ALA A 134 -19.56 -18.97 3.21
C ALA A 134 -18.31 -18.10 3.47
N LEU A 135 -18.46 -17.05 4.29
CA LEU A 135 -17.35 -16.20 4.69
C LEU A 135 -16.37 -16.94 5.60
N ALA A 136 -16.88 -17.72 6.56
CA ALA A 136 -16.05 -18.52 7.46
C ALA A 136 -15.27 -19.59 6.68
N ASP A 137 -15.92 -20.24 5.72
CA ASP A 137 -15.28 -21.20 4.81
C ASP A 137 -14.13 -20.56 4.02
N PHE A 138 -14.35 -19.36 3.48
CA PHE A 138 -13.29 -18.62 2.79
C PHE A 138 -12.12 -18.26 3.72
N LEU A 139 -12.39 -17.75 4.93
CA LEU A 139 -11.35 -17.40 5.90
C LEU A 139 -10.56 -18.63 6.35
N GLN A 140 -11.23 -19.78 6.54
CA GLN A 140 -10.57 -21.05 6.83
C GLN A 140 -9.68 -21.49 5.67
N ARG A 141 -10.12 -21.29 4.43
CA ARG A 141 -9.30 -21.57 3.25
C ARG A 141 -8.04 -20.68 3.20
N VAL A 142 -8.14 -19.41 3.59
CA VAL A 142 -7.00 -18.50 3.70
C VAL A 142 -6.02 -18.97 4.78
N GLN A 143 -6.51 -19.36 5.96
CA GLN A 143 -5.66 -19.90 7.04
C GLN A 143 -4.89 -21.15 6.58
N ASN A 144 -5.58 -22.08 5.92
CA ASN A 144 -4.96 -23.29 5.39
C ASN A 144 -3.87 -22.95 4.35
N TYR A 145 -4.13 -21.95 3.50
CA TYR A 145 -3.15 -21.46 2.53
C TYR A 145 -1.93 -20.85 3.21
N MET A 146 -2.12 -20.05 4.27
CA MET A 146 -1.03 -19.45 5.05
C MET A 146 -0.14 -20.53 5.69
N ALA A 147 -0.73 -21.60 6.22
CA ALA A 147 0.00 -22.72 6.80
C ALA A 147 0.78 -23.55 5.76
N SER A 148 0.25 -23.68 4.54
CA SER A 148 0.87 -24.44 3.45
C SER A 148 1.68 -23.57 2.47
N ALA A 149 1.87 -22.28 2.76
CA ALA A 149 2.43 -21.33 1.81
C ALA A 149 3.89 -21.71 1.45
N PRO A 150 4.27 -21.67 0.16
CA PRO A 150 5.62 -22.02 -0.25
C PRO A 150 6.64 -21.01 0.31
N LEU A 151 7.79 -21.53 0.78
CA LEU A 151 8.91 -20.75 1.33
C LEU A 151 9.54 -19.72 0.37
N LYS A 152 9.15 -19.74 -0.92
CA LYS A 152 9.59 -18.81 -1.97
C LYS A 152 8.39 -18.25 -2.73
N ALA A 153 7.48 -17.59 -2.03
CA ALA A 153 6.48 -16.76 -2.69
C ALA A 153 7.15 -15.50 -3.29
N ASP A 154 6.50 -14.84 -4.24
CA ASP A 154 7.02 -13.54 -4.70
C ASP A 154 7.02 -12.51 -3.54
N LYS A 155 7.89 -11.49 -3.62
CA LYS A 155 8.03 -10.46 -2.56
C LYS A 155 6.70 -9.80 -2.16
N LYS A 156 5.74 -9.72 -3.09
CA LYS A 156 4.44 -9.09 -2.84
C LYS A 156 3.55 -10.02 -2.03
N ARG A 157 3.48 -11.30 -2.39
CA ARG A 157 2.76 -12.36 -1.67
C ARG A 157 3.36 -12.56 -0.27
N GLU A 158 4.69 -12.56 -0.14
CA GLU A 158 5.36 -12.60 1.18
C GLU A 158 4.93 -11.43 2.08
N SER A 159 4.90 -10.21 1.55
CA SER A 159 4.45 -9.04 2.31
C SER A 159 2.98 -9.14 2.73
N ILE A 160 2.12 -9.72 1.89
CA ILE A 160 0.71 -9.94 2.22
C ILE A 160 0.58 -11.01 3.30
N LEU A 161 1.27 -12.14 3.16
CA LEU A 161 1.24 -13.23 4.13
C LEU A 161 1.71 -12.76 5.51
N ARG A 162 2.77 -11.95 5.58
CA ARG A 162 3.21 -11.33 6.84
C ARG A 162 2.11 -10.48 7.45
N ARG A 163 1.46 -9.63 6.66
CA ARG A 163 0.34 -8.80 7.13
C ARG A 163 -0.84 -9.62 7.65
N LEU A 164 -1.16 -10.74 7.01
CA LEU A 164 -2.22 -11.64 7.45
C LEU A 164 -1.85 -12.38 8.75
N ASN A 165 -0.58 -12.75 8.92
CA ASN A 165 -0.10 -13.36 10.17
C ASN A 165 -0.10 -12.39 11.35
N ASP A 166 0.14 -11.10 11.10
CA ASP A 166 0.16 -10.05 12.13
C ASP A 166 -1.25 -9.53 12.49
N ALA A 167 -2.30 -10.02 11.82
CA ALA A 167 -3.67 -9.56 12.02
C ALA A 167 -4.35 -10.27 13.19
N GLU A 168 -5.02 -9.51 14.07
CA GLU A 168 -5.86 -10.07 15.14
C GLU A 168 -7.09 -10.78 14.57
N ASP A 169 -7.74 -10.18 13.57
CA ASP A 169 -8.85 -10.77 12.82
C ASP A 169 -8.54 -10.72 11.30
N LEU A 170 -8.56 -11.89 10.66
CA LEU A 170 -8.36 -12.00 9.21
C LEU A 170 -9.46 -11.28 8.43
N LYS A 171 -10.68 -11.22 8.94
CA LYS A 171 -11.81 -10.55 8.29
C LYS A 171 -11.50 -9.07 8.01
N ASP A 172 -10.82 -8.40 8.92
CA ASP A 172 -10.45 -6.99 8.79
C ASP A 172 -9.41 -6.72 7.72
N CYS A 173 -8.72 -7.76 7.25
CA CYS A 173 -7.72 -7.67 6.19
C CYS A 173 -8.33 -7.69 4.78
N PHE A 174 -9.60 -8.07 4.63
CA PHE A 174 -10.26 -8.28 3.34
C PHE A 174 -11.41 -7.31 3.12
N ASP A 175 -11.61 -6.94 1.86
CA ASP A 175 -12.80 -6.24 1.38
C ASP A 175 -13.48 -7.11 0.33
N PHE A 176 -14.78 -7.35 0.46
CA PHE A 176 -15.51 -8.31 -0.36
C PHE A 176 -16.39 -7.57 -1.36
N GLU A 177 -15.96 -7.56 -2.61
CA GLU A 177 -16.67 -6.88 -3.70
C GLU A 177 -17.57 -7.88 -4.44
N MET A 178 -18.89 -7.70 -4.32
CA MET A 178 -19.87 -8.48 -5.07
C MET A 178 -19.86 -8.05 -6.53
N ILE A 179 -19.52 -8.97 -7.42
CA ILE A 179 -19.58 -8.76 -8.87
C ILE A 179 -20.86 -9.42 -9.37
N ILE A 180 -21.79 -8.57 -9.83
CA ILE A 180 -23.07 -8.94 -10.43
C ILE A 180 -22.84 -9.55 -11.81
#